data_AF-A0A914NDD9-F1
#
_entry.id   AF-A0A914NDD9-F1
#
_cell.length_a   1.000
_cell.length_b   1.000
_cell.length_c   1.000
_cell.angle_alpha   90.00
_cell.angle_beta   90.00
_cell.angle_gamma   90.00
#
_symmetry.space_group_name_H-M   'P 1'
#
loop_
_entity.id
_entity.type
_entity.pdbx_description
1 polymer ?
#
loop_
_entity_poly.entity_id
_entity_poly.type
_entity_poly.pdbx_seq_one_letter_code
_entity_poly.pdbx_strand_id
1 'polypeptide(L)'
;MILIVNYLQLFQIIINLLTSINIGKSVRRINSECPLSTVIINKNNGSRTILHYRGNLEEITFEEFYNAFGQEIKDGKLDWIHFEGRNFNQVQKMMEFTKNERLKNRPFISVELEKVRPFPCLEQLIEPSDLIFVSKDFAQFKG
;
A
#
# COMPACT_ATOMS: atom_id res chain seq x y z
N MET A 1 25.36 -16.75 -0.04
CA MET A 1 24.78 -17.01 1.29
C MET A 1 23.27 -17.00 1.14
N ILE A 2 22.63 -18.17 1.19
CA ILE A 2 21.16 -18.27 1.17
C ILE A 2 20.74 -18.32 2.64
N LEU A 3 20.12 -17.25 3.13
CA LEU A 3 19.51 -17.25 4.46
C LEU A 3 18.14 -17.90 4.35
N ILE A 4 17.98 -19.06 4.97
CA ILE A 4 16.66 -19.67 5.18
C ILE A 4 16.19 -19.21 6.56
N VAL A 5 15.31 -18.21 6.58
CA VAL A 5 14.69 -17.68 7.81
C VAL A 5 13.29 -18.31 7.93
N ASN A 6 12.97 -18.89 9.09
CA ASN A 6 11.62 -19.42 9.34
C ASN A 6 10.61 -18.24 9.47
N TYR A 7 9.35 -18.45 9.06
CA TYR A 7 8.28 -17.45 9.04
C TYR A 7 8.11 -16.66 10.36
N LEU A 8 8.21 -17.33 11.51
CA LEU A 8 8.11 -16.67 12.82
C LEU A 8 9.25 -15.68 13.08
N GLN A 9 10.46 -15.99 12.60
CA GLN A 9 11.60 -15.06 12.70
C GLN A 9 11.45 -13.88 11.74
N LEU A 10 10.85 -14.08 10.55
CA LEU A 10 10.69 -13.01 9.56
C LEU A 10 9.79 -11.88 10.05
N PHE A 11 8.65 -12.20 10.67
CA PHE A 11 7.76 -11.17 11.21
C PHE A 11 8.44 -10.34 12.31
N GLN A 12 9.17 -10.99 13.22
CA GLN A 12 9.90 -10.28 14.28
C GLN A 12 10.99 -9.37 13.70
N ILE A 13 11.69 -9.80 12.65
CA ILE A 13 12.68 -8.97 11.94
C ILE A 13 12.02 -7.71 11.37
N ILE A 14 10.85 -7.85 10.72
CA ILE A 14 10.12 -6.70 10.15
C ILE A 14 9.76 -5.70 11.26
N ILE A 15 9.18 -6.16 12.37
CA ILE A 15 8.79 -5.28 13.48
C ILE A 15 10.02 -4.56 14.07
N ASN A 16 11.15 -5.25 14.21
CA ASN A 16 12.38 -4.64 14.73
C ASN A 16 12.94 -3.58 13.77
N LEU A 17 12.79 -3.75 12.46
CA LEU A 17 13.20 -2.77 11.45
C LEU A 17 12.29 -1.53 11.40
N LEU A 18 11.04 -1.65 11.85
CA LEU A 18 10.05 -0.57 11.85
C LEU A 18 10.05 0.25 13.17
N THR A 19 11.08 0.13 14.00
CA THR A 19 11.14 0.78 15.34
C THR A 19 11.02 2.31 15.33
N SER A 20 11.38 2.97 14.23
CA SER A 20 11.23 4.42 14.03
C SER A 20 9.87 4.84 13.45
N ILE A 21 9.02 3.87 13.10
CA ILE A 21 7.72 4.09 12.46
C ILE A 21 6.62 3.74 13.45
N ASN A 22 5.66 4.65 13.63
CA ASN A 22 4.48 4.36 14.44
C ASN A 22 3.57 3.37 13.69
N ILE A 23 3.62 2.12 14.12
CA ILE A 23 2.77 1.03 13.60
C ILE A 23 1.57 0.71 14.51
N GLY A 24 1.21 1.61 15.44
CA GLY A 24 0.14 1.36 16.42
C GLY A 24 -1.24 1.10 15.79
N LYS A 25 -1.46 1.57 14.57
CA LYS A 25 -2.68 1.36 13.78
C LYS A 25 -2.55 0.33 12.66
N SER A 26 -1.44 -0.43 12.64
CA SER A 26 -1.26 -1.52 11.68
C SER A 26 -2.29 -2.62 11.94
N VAL A 27 -2.93 -3.13 10.90
CA VAL A 27 -3.82 -4.28 11.04
C VAL A 27 -2.99 -5.56 11.09
N ARG A 28 -3.25 -6.40 12.10
CA ARG A 28 -2.53 -7.66 12.30
C ARG A 28 -3.42 -8.81 11.88
N ARG A 29 -2.89 -9.69 11.03
CA ARG A 29 -3.54 -10.93 10.61
C ARG A 29 -2.92 -12.09 11.39
N ILE A 30 -3.76 -13.01 11.85
CA ILE A 30 -3.33 -14.24 12.52
C ILE A 30 -3.42 -15.36 11.48
N ASN A 31 -2.50 -16.34 11.53
CA ASN A 31 -2.44 -17.46 10.59
C ASN A 31 -2.31 -17.04 9.10
N SER A 32 -1.68 -15.89 8.85
CA SER A 32 -1.36 -15.40 7.51
C SER A 32 0.11 -15.59 7.17
N GLU A 33 0.42 -15.68 5.88
CA GLU A 33 1.80 -15.72 5.41
C GLU A 33 2.25 -14.35 4.90
N CYS A 34 3.37 -13.85 5.42
CA CYS A 34 3.92 -12.58 4.97
C CYS A 34 4.41 -12.69 3.51
N PRO A 35 4.19 -11.66 2.67
CA PRO A 35 4.79 -11.59 1.35
C PRO A 35 6.31 -11.66 1.45
N LEU A 36 6.93 -12.42 0.55
CA LEU A 36 8.37 -12.59 0.46
C LEU A 36 8.85 -12.31 -0.96
N SER A 37 9.96 -11.60 -1.09
CA SER A 37 10.59 -11.37 -2.39
C SER A 37 12.04 -11.81 -2.36
N THR A 38 12.44 -12.61 -3.35
CA THR A 38 13.84 -12.87 -3.65
C THR A 38 14.29 -11.89 -4.73
N VAL A 39 15.27 -11.05 -4.39
CA VAL A 39 15.79 -10.03 -5.31
C VAL A 39 17.16 -10.43 -5.80
N ILE A 40 17.29 -10.64 -7.11
CA ILE A 40 18.55 -10.92 -7.79
C ILE A 40 19.05 -9.61 -8.39
N ILE A 41 20.25 -9.17 -7.98
CA ILE A 41 20.85 -7.92 -8.45
C ILE A 41 22.00 -8.23 -9.40
N ASN A 42 21.93 -7.70 -10.61
CA ASN A 42 23.04 -7.73 -11.55
C ASN A 42 24.00 -6.57 -11.25
N LYS A 43 25.21 -6.89 -10.78
CA LYS A 43 26.21 -5.89 -10.42
C LYS A 43 26.75 -5.09 -11.60
N ASN A 44 26.67 -5.63 -12.82
CA ASN A 44 27.29 -4.99 -13.99
C ASN A 44 26.48 -3.79 -14.50
N ASN A 45 25.15 -3.84 -14.37
CA ASN A 45 24.26 -2.78 -14.87
C ASN A 45 23.28 -2.25 -13.81
N GLY A 46 23.33 -2.77 -12.57
CA GLY A 46 22.43 -2.39 -11.49
C GLY A 46 20.99 -2.88 -11.67
N SER A 47 20.68 -3.71 -12.68
CA SER A 47 19.35 -4.23 -12.88
C SER A 47 18.97 -5.19 -11.76
N ARG A 48 17.67 -5.26 -11.44
CA ARG A 48 17.14 -6.19 -10.46
C ARG A 48 16.05 -7.08 -11.07
N THR A 49 16.08 -8.35 -10.73
CA THR A 49 15.00 -9.30 -11.02
C THR A 49 14.35 -9.69 -9.70
N ILE A 50 13.04 -9.52 -9.61
CA ILE A 50 12.29 -9.75 -8.37
C ILE A 50 11.41 -10.98 -8.57
N LEU A 51 11.67 -12.04 -7.81
CA LEU A 51 10.79 -13.20 -7.69
C LEU A 51 9.92 -12.96 -6.46
N HIS A 52 8.63 -12.72 -6.68
CA HIS A 52 7.72 -12.33 -5.61
C HIS A 52 6.74 -13.46 -5.26
N TYR A 53 6.72 -13.82 -3.98
CA TYR A 53 5.69 -14.63 -3.36
C TYR A 53 4.76 -13.72 -2.55
N ARG A 54 3.49 -13.65 -2.96
CA ARG A 54 2.51 -12.79 -2.28
C ARG A 54 2.16 -13.31 -0.88
N GLY A 55 2.23 -14.62 -0.66
CA GLY A 55 1.67 -15.25 0.55
C GLY A 55 0.15 -15.16 0.61
N ASN A 56 -0.41 -15.81 1.64
CA ASN A 56 -1.81 -15.68 2.03
C ASN A 56 -1.99 -14.55 3.05
N LEU A 57 -1.72 -13.32 2.63
CA LEU A 57 -2.03 -12.11 3.41
C LEU A 57 -3.21 -11.38 2.77
N GLU A 58 -4.29 -11.27 3.54
CA GLU A 58 -5.47 -10.53 3.16
C GLU A 58 -5.18 -9.02 3.09
N GLU A 59 -5.77 -8.36 2.10
CA GLU A 59 -5.69 -6.90 1.98
C GLU A 59 -6.47 -6.20 3.09
N ILE A 60 -6.21 -4.92 3.27
CA ILE A 60 -6.96 -4.06 4.19
C ILE A 60 -8.36 -3.80 3.62
N THR A 61 -9.37 -3.86 4.48
CA THR A 61 -10.75 -3.51 4.12
C THR A 61 -11.07 -2.05 4.48
N PHE A 62 -12.08 -1.48 3.83
CA PHE A 62 -12.57 -0.14 4.14
C PHE A 62 -12.99 0.00 5.60
N GLU A 63 -13.63 -1.03 6.17
CA GLU A 63 -14.07 -1.01 7.56
C GLU A 63 -12.89 -0.89 8.53
N GLU A 64 -11.83 -1.65 8.30
CA GLU A 64 -10.60 -1.57 9.11
C GLU A 64 -9.94 -0.20 9.01
N PHE A 65 -9.88 0.36 7.80
CA PHE A 65 -9.39 1.72 7.57
C PHE A 65 -10.24 2.77 8.30
N TYR A 66 -11.56 2.68 8.18
CA TYR A 66 -12.49 3.60 8.83
C TYR A 66 -12.36 3.55 10.35
N ASN A 67 -12.30 2.35 10.93
CA ASN A 67 -12.13 2.17 12.37
C ASN A 67 -10.79 2.74 12.87
N ALA A 68 -9.74 2.67 12.06
CA ALA A 68 -8.42 3.17 12.44
C ALA A 68 -8.26 4.69 12.25
N PHE A 69 -8.83 5.28 11.20
CA PHE A 69 -8.52 6.66 10.77
C PHE A 69 -9.74 7.56 10.59
N GLY A 70 -10.96 7.03 10.57
CA GLY A 70 -12.17 7.75 10.20
C GLY A 70 -12.41 9.02 11.02
N GLN A 71 -12.26 8.94 12.34
CA GLN A 71 -12.43 10.12 13.20
C GLN A 71 -11.30 11.15 13.01
N GLU A 72 -10.06 10.70 12.82
CA GLU A 72 -8.92 11.62 12.62
C GLU A 72 -8.99 12.34 11.27
N ILE A 73 -9.56 11.70 10.25
CA ILE A 73 -9.86 12.33 8.96
C ILE A 73 -10.91 13.43 9.16
N LYS A 74 -12.01 13.13 9.86
CA LYS A 74 -13.10 14.09 10.14
C LYS A 74 -12.64 15.26 11.00
N ASP A 75 -11.74 15.01 11.94
CA ASP A 75 -11.16 16.01 12.82
C ASP A 75 -10.03 16.82 12.14
N GLY A 76 -9.58 16.44 10.95
CA GLY A 76 -8.46 17.07 10.25
C GLY A 76 -7.10 16.88 10.95
N LYS A 77 -6.92 15.75 11.65
CA LYS A 77 -5.70 15.42 12.42
C LYS A 77 -4.60 14.77 11.59
N LEU A 78 -4.91 14.34 10.37
CA LEU A 78 -3.94 13.76 9.45
C LEU A 78 -3.54 14.80 8.40
N ASP A 79 -2.25 14.92 8.16
CA ASP A 79 -1.73 15.80 7.11
C ASP A 79 -1.77 15.14 5.73
N TRP A 80 -1.51 13.82 5.65
CA TRP A 80 -1.35 13.09 4.40
C TRP A 80 -1.77 11.62 4.54
N ILE A 81 -2.50 11.08 3.55
CA ILE A 81 -2.66 9.64 3.34
C ILE A 81 -2.22 9.23 1.93
N HIS A 82 -1.39 8.20 1.84
CA HIS A 82 -0.93 7.61 0.59
C HIS A 82 -1.55 6.23 0.37
N PHE A 83 -2.03 5.96 -0.84
CA PHE A 83 -2.65 4.70 -1.23
C PHE A 83 -1.89 4.01 -2.37
N GLU A 84 -1.66 2.70 -2.26
CA GLU A 84 -1.22 1.87 -3.38
C GLU A 84 -2.44 1.36 -4.16
N GLY A 85 -2.46 1.52 -5.48
CA GLY A 85 -3.52 1.04 -6.39
C GLY A 85 -3.59 -0.48 -6.55
N ARG A 86 -3.89 -1.20 -5.46
CA ARG A 86 -3.80 -2.67 -5.38
C ARG A 86 -5.16 -3.36 -5.20
N ASN A 87 -5.86 -3.10 -4.09
CA ASN A 87 -7.21 -3.63 -3.82
C ASN A 87 -8.28 -2.62 -4.24
N PHE A 88 -8.49 -2.50 -5.55
CA PHE A 88 -9.26 -1.39 -6.14
C PHE A 88 -10.58 -1.09 -5.41
N ASN A 89 -11.45 -2.08 -5.22
CA ASN A 89 -12.76 -1.88 -4.61
C ASN A 89 -12.70 -1.34 -3.17
N GLN A 90 -11.68 -1.70 -2.39
CA GLN A 90 -11.53 -1.21 -1.02
C GLN A 90 -10.83 0.15 -1.01
N VAL A 91 -9.76 0.31 -1.80
CA VAL A 91 -8.99 1.55 -1.91
C VAL A 91 -9.87 2.69 -2.42
N GLN A 92 -10.71 2.44 -3.42
CA GLN A 92 -11.67 3.43 -3.92
C GLN A 92 -12.58 3.94 -2.80
N LYS A 93 -13.19 3.04 -2.02
CA LYS A 93 -14.04 3.42 -0.88
C LYS A 93 -13.28 4.23 0.17
N MET A 94 -12.04 3.85 0.49
CA MET A 94 -11.21 4.58 1.44
C MET A 94 -10.90 5.99 0.93
N MET A 95 -10.54 6.13 -0.34
CA MET A 95 -10.21 7.42 -0.96
C MET A 95 -11.42 8.33 -1.09
N GLU A 96 -12.56 7.81 -1.56
CA GLU A 96 -13.83 8.55 -1.64
C GLU A 96 -14.26 9.04 -0.26
N PHE A 97 -14.25 8.17 0.75
CA PHE A 97 -14.53 8.57 2.13
C PHE A 97 -13.57 9.67 2.61
N THR A 98 -12.26 9.50 2.37
CA THR A 98 -11.27 10.49 2.80
C THR A 98 -11.48 11.83 2.11
N LYS A 99 -11.79 11.83 0.81
CA LYS A 99 -12.05 13.04 0.02
C LYS A 99 -13.31 13.78 0.48
N ASN A 100 -14.36 13.03 0.82
CA ASN A 100 -15.66 13.59 1.20
C ASN A 100 -15.68 14.09 2.65
N GLU A 101 -14.98 13.41 3.55
CA GLU A 101 -15.07 13.67 5.00
C GLU A 101 -13.90 14.50 5.54
N ARG A 102 -12.85 14.75 4.74
CA ARG A 102 -11.70 15.56 5.17
C ARG A 102 -12.08 16.99 5.50
N LEU A 103 -11.61 17.48 6.64
CA LEU A 103 -11.82 18.87 7.05
C LEU A 103 -10.78 19.78 6.38
N LYS A 104 -11.22 20.88 5.74
CA LYS A 104 -10.33 21.89 5.13
C LYS A 104 -9.28 21.30 4.18
N ASN A 105 -9.68 20.31 3.37
CA ASN A 105 -8.80 19.57 2.46
C ASN A 105 -7.67 18.77 3.16
N ARG A 106 -7.84 18.37 4.43
CA ARG A 106 -6.88 17.54 5.17
C ARG A 106 -7.50 16.22 5.65
N PRO A 107 -6.89 15.06 5.31
CA PRO A 107 -5.54 14.92 4.76
C PRO A 107 -5.43 15.18 3.25
N PHE A 108 -4.21 15.51 2.83
CA PHE A 108 -3.78 15.46 1.43
C PHE A 108 -3.76 14.00 0.97
N ILE A 109 -4.32 13.72 -0.21
CA ILE A 109 -4.52 12.36 -0.72
C ILE A 109 -3.57 12.15 -1.89
N SER A 110 -2.75 11.11 -1.80
CA SER A 110 -1.94 10.66 -2.93
C SER A 110 -2.16 9.19 -3.25
N VAL A 111 -2.06 8.83 -4.53
CA VAL A 111 -2.18 7.44 -4.98
C VAL A 111 -1.03 7.06 -5.92
N GLU A 112 -0.58 5.82 -5.82
CA GLU A 112 0.34 5.20 -6.78
C GLU A 112 -0.39 4.26 -7.74
N LEU A 113 -0.22 4.51 -9.04
CA LEU A 113 -0.67 3.68 -10.16
C LEU A 113 0.54 2.94 -10.74
N GLU A 114 0.95 1.86 -10.07
CA GLU A 114 2.19 1.13 -10.42
C GLU A 114 1.94 -0.01 -11.42
N LYS A 115 1.06 -0.95 -11.07
CA LYS A 115 0.89 -2.18 -11.85
C LYS A 115 -0.27 -2.08 -12.83
N VAL A 116 0.01 -2.47 -14.06
CA VAL A 116 -1.04 -2.84 -15.00
C VAL A 116 -1.70 -4.11 -14.48
N ARG A 117 -2.92 -3.98 -13.98
CA ARG A 117 -3.76 -5.08 -13.53
C ARG A 117 -4.95 -5.19 -14.47
N PRO A 118 -5.58 -6.38 -14.61
CA PRO A 118 -6.80 -6.55 -15.41
C PRO A 118 -8.02 -5.96 -14.70
N PHE A 119 -7.87 -4.80 -14.07
CA PHE A 119 -8.96 -4.01 -13.52
C PHE A 119 -9.22 -2.87 -14.52
N PRO A 120 -10.45 -2.75 -15.05
CA PRO A 120 -10.76 -1.74 -16.06
C PRO A 120 -10.73 -0.30 -15.52
N CYS A 121 -10.59 -0.11 -14.21
CA CYS A 121 -11.00 1.12 -13.55
C CYS A 121 -9.95 1.76 -12.61
N LEU A 122 -8.67 1.38 -12.64
CA LEU A 122 -7.69 1.95 -11.69
C LEU A 122 -7.58 3.49 -11.81
N GLU A 123 -7.84 4.02 -13.00
CA GLU A 123 -7.96 5.44 -13.30
C GLU A 123 -9.08 6.14 -12.51
N GLN A 124 -10.08 5.43 -11.99
CA GLN A 124 -11.10 6.02 -11.12
C GLN A 124 -10.50 6.52 -9.79
N LEU A 125 -9.29 6.08 -9.41
CA LEU A 125 -8.58 6.61 -8.26
C LEU A 125 -7.96 8.00 -8.51
N ILE A 126 -7.94 8.48 -9.76
CA ILE A 126 -7.43 9.81 -10.14
C ILE A 126 -8.29 10.92 -9.55
N GLU A 127 -9.62 10.80 -9.66
CA GLU A 127 -10.56 11.85 -9.21
C GLU A 127 -10.46 12.16 -7.70
N PRO A 128 -10.45 11.16 -6.80
CA PRO A 128 -10.35 11.45 -5.37
C PRO A 128 -8.94 11.85 -4.91
N SER A 129 -7.94 11.89 -5.80
CA SER A 129 -6.54 12.19 -5.46
C SER A 129 -6.19 13.68 -5.62
N ASP A 130 -5.27 14.17 -4.78
CA ASP A 130 -4.63 15.48 -4.99
C ASP A 130 -3.24 15.32 -5.66
N LEU A 131 -2.59 14.16 -5.53
CA LEU A 131 -1.34 13.82 -6.21
C LEU A 131 -1.34 12.37 -6.70
N ILE A 132 -0.90 12.17 -7.93
CA ILE A 132 -0.87 10.86 -8.57
C ILE A 132 0.55 10.53 -8.98
N PHE A 133 1.05 9.38 -8.53
CA PHE A 133 2.29 8.79 -8.99
C PHE A 133 1.95 7.73 -10.05
N VAL A 134 2.44 7.91 -11.27
CA VAL A 134 2.23 6.96 -12.37
C VAL A 134 3.56 6.29 -12.70
N SER A 135 3.61 4.96 -12.67
CA SER A 135 4.82 4.25 -13.07
C SER A 135 5.03 4.34 -14.58
N LYS A 136 6.30 4.21 -15.00
CA LYS A 136 6.65 4.11 -16.43
C LYS A 136 5.86 3.00 -17.13
N ASP A 137 5.77 1.83 -16.51
CA ASP A 137 5.14 0.66 -17.09
C ASP A 137 3.61 0.85 -17.22
N PHE A 138 2.98 1.48 -16.22
CA PHE A 138 1.57 1.81 -16.27
C PHE A 138 1.28 2.81 -17.38
N ALA A 139 2.08 3.88 -17.48
CA ALA A 139 1.96 4.88 -18.54
C ALA A 139 2.10 4.24 -19.93
N GLN A 140 3.19 3.46 -20.15
CA GLN A 140 3.43 2.80 -21.44
C GLN A 140 2.29 1.88 -21.88
N PHE A 141 1.59 1.24 -20.94
CA PHE A 141 0.45 0.39 -21.26
C PHE A 141 -0.83 1.18 -21.58
N LYS A 142 -1.02 2.35 -20.96
CA LYS A 142 -2.24 3.15 -21.09
C LYS A 142 -2.18 4.21 -22.20
N GLY A 143 -0.99 4.56 -22.69
CA GLY A 143 -0.77 5.50 -23.81
C GLY A 143 -0.17 6.82 -23.35
#